data_AF-A0A931WA97-F1
#
_entry.id   AF-A0A931WA97-F1
#
_cell.length_a   1.000
_cell.length_b   1.000
_cell.length_c   1.000
_cell.angle_alpha   90.00
_cell.angle_beta   90.00
_cell.angle_gamma   90.00
#
_symmetry.space_group_name_H-M   'P 1'
#
loop_
_entity.id
_entity.type
_entity.pdbx_description
1 polymer ?
#
loop_
_entity_poly.entity_id
_entity_poly.type
_entity_poly.pdbx_seq_one_letter_code
_entity_poly.pdbx_strand_id
1 'polypeptide(L)'
;MKMHHVKKHMSGEKPGLQDYLLTDNTGGKVKLSSLFGKQEYLIVLHIMEKISPTSNVYGDEFNGARQDLQKHAAFCAVGPDDAHTQKIYVNERGWQFPLYSSKGTTFGRDLGFESEKGDAQAGVSILTKKHGNAVLILTQFHALPGRVSSVVDVLEAFDILRKEK
;
A
#
# COMPACT_ATOMS: atom_id res chain seq x y z
N MET A 1 22.36 15.35 -0.72
CA MET A 1 22.35 14.64 0.60
C MET A 1 21.00 13.97 0.93
N LYS A 2 20.11 13.65 -0.04
CA LYS A 2 18.78 13.04 0.18
C LYS A 2 18.69 11.52 -0.10
N MET A 3 19.43 11.03 -1.08
CA MET A 3 19.47 9.60 -1.50
C MET A 3 19.79 8.58 -0.39
N HIS A 4 20.44 8.98 0.70
CA HIS A 4 20.84 8.04 1.77
C HIS A 4 19.66 7.57 2.63
N HIS A 5 18.57 8.36 2.76
CA HIS A 5 17.42 7.95 3.56
C HIS A 5 16.59 6.88 2.83
N VAL A 6 16.23 7.10 1.56
CA VAL A 6 15.41 6.14 0.80
C VAL A 6 16.13 4.80 0.63
N LYS A 7 17.44 4.78 0.36
CA LYS A 7 18.23 3.53 0.29
C LYS A 7 18.26 2.75 1.61
N LYS A 8 18.16 3.42 2.76
CA LYS A 8 18.09 2.78 4.08
C LYS A 8 16.72 2.12 4.34
N HIS A 9 15.67 2.59 3.68
CA HIS A 9 14.28 2.10 3.80
C HIS A 9 13.87 1.10 2.71
N MET A 10 14.75 0.84 1.73
CA MET A 10 14.67 -0.33 0.86
C MET A 10 15.08 -1.57 1.65
N SER A 11 14.26 -1.98 2.62
CA SER A 11 14.36 -3.30 3.23
C SER A 11 14.34 -4.31 2.08
N GLY A 12 15.37 -5.16 1.98
CA GLY A 12 15.60 -6.02 0.83
C GLY A 12 14.41 -6.87 0.41
N GLU A 13 14.50 -7.49 -0.77
CA GLU A 13 13.45 -8.35 -1.31
C GLU A 13 12.97 -9.34 -0.25
N LYS A 14 11.66 -9.35 0.05
CA LYS A 14 11.03 -10.47 0.78
C LYS A 14 10.46 -11.42 -0.26
N PRO A 15 11.19 -12.48 -0.68
CA PRO A 15 10.64 -13.49 -1.55
C PRO A 15 9.51 -14.25 -0.83
N GLY A 16 8.49 -14.63 -1.59
CA GLY A 16 7.45 -15.54 -1.09
C GLY A 16 6.22 -14.86 -0.46
N LEU A 17 5.86 -13.64 -0.86
CA LEU A 17 4.56 -13.09 -0.48
C LEU A 17 3.45 -13.96 -1.08
N GLN A 18 2.53 -14.42 -0.24
CA GLN A 18 1.39 -15.22 -0.67
C GLN A 18 0.50 -14.41 -1.63
N ASP A 19 -0.17 -15.09 -2.56
CA ASP A 19 -1.17 -14.44 -3.42
C ASP A 19 -2.49 -14.26 -2.64
N TYR A 20 -2.52 -13.23 -1.81
CA TYR A 20 -3.61 -12.94 -0.88
C TYR A 20 -4.97 -12.75 -1.59
N LEU A 21 -6.02 -13.30 -0.98
CA LEU A 21 -7.41 -13.01 -1.35
C LEU A 21 -7.93 -11.82 -0.52
N LEU A 22 -7.95 -10.65 -1.15
CA LEU A 22 -8.51 -9.42 -0.59
C LEU A 22 -9.99 -9.29 -0.98
N THR A 23 -10.72 -8.42 -0.29
CA THR A 23 -12.15 -8.19 -0.56
C THR A 23 -12.36 -6.78 -1.12
N ASP A 24 -13.03 -6.64 -2.26
CA ASP A 24 -13.39 -5.34 -2.82
C ASP A 24 -14.61 -4.72 -2.14
N ASN A 25 -14.95 -3.49 -2.53
CA ASN A 25 -16.09 -2.73 -1.97
C ASN A 25 -17.49 -3.27 -2.33
N THR A 26 -17.57 -4.31 -3.15
CA THR A 26 -18.78 -5.07 -3.46
C THR A 26 -18.89 -6.37 -2.67
N GLY A 27 -17.83 -6.72 -1.92
CA GLY A 27 -17.73 -8.01 -1.21
C GLY A 27 -17.07 -9.11 -2.06
N GLY A 28 -16.66 -8.80 -3.29
CA GLY A 28 -15.99 -9.71 -4.19
C GLY A 28 -14.57 -10.04 -3.73
N LYS A 29 -14.12 -11.28 -3.96
CA LYS A 29 -12.76 -11.72 -3.63
C LYS A 29 -11.83 -11.51 -4.82
N VAL A 30 -10.67 -10.92 -4.57
CA VAL A 30 -9.68 -10.56 -5.57
C VAL A 30 -8.28 -10.97 -5.13
N LYS A 31 -7.51 -11.55 -6.04
CA LYS A 31 -6.13 -11.94 -5.80
C LYS A 31 -5.20 -10.73 -5.84
N LEU A 32 -4.27 -10.61 -4.89
CA LEU A 32 -3.25 -9.56 -4.86
C LEU A 32 -2.50 -9.45 -6.20
N SER A 33 -2.12 -10.60 -6.78
CA SER A 33 -1.44 -10.67 -8.07
C SER A 33 -2.26 -10.04 -9.21
N SER A 34 -3.59 -10.09 -9.15
CA SER A 34 -4.44 -9.50 -10.19
C SER A 34 -4.47 -7.96 -10.14
N LEU A 35 -4.19 -7.36 -8.97
CA LEU A 35 -4.25 -5.90 -8.76
C LEU A 35 -3.19 -5.12 -9.55
N PHE A 36 -2.12 -5.77 -9.97
CA PHE A 36 -1.10 -5.17 -10.83
C PHE A 36 -1.65 -4.83 -12.23
N GLY A 37 -2.69 -5.52 -12.70
CA GLY A 37 -3.14 -5.41 -14.08
C GLY A 37 -1.98 -5.61 -15.07
N LYS A 38 -1.74 -4.60 -15.92
CA LYS A 38 -0.65 -4.58 -16.92
C LYS A 38 0.67 -4.00 -16.38
N GLN A 39 0.69 -3.51 -15.15
CA GLN A 39 1.84 -2.83 -14.58
C GLN A 39 2.83 -3.82 -13.96
N GLU A 40 4.11 -3.48 -14.03
CA GLU A 40 5.18 -4.28 -13.41
C GLU A 40 5.18 -4.14 -11.88
N TYR A 41 4.85 -2.94 -11.40
CA TYR A 41 4.81 -2.60 -9.99
C TYR A 41 3.39 -2.34 -9.51
N LEU A 42 3.16 -2.59 -8.22
CA LEU A 42 1.95 -2.24 -7.49
C LEU A 42 2.33 -1.45 -6.23
N ILE A 43 1.78 -0.25 -6.11
CA ILE A 43 1.84 0.56 -4.90
C ILE A 43 0.61 0.20 -4.06
N VAL A 44 0.86 -0.25 -2.83
CA VAL A 44 -0.19 -0.52 -1.83
C VAL A 44 -0.09 0.51 -0.72
N LEU A 45 -1.12 1.35 -0.60
CA LEU A 45 -1.32 2.24 0.54
C LEU A 45 -1.98 1.47 1.68
N HIS A 46 -1.25 1.25 2.77
CA HIS A 46 -1.78 0.65 3.99
C HIS A 46 -2.48 1.73 4.80
N ILE A 47 -3.77 1.54 5.03
CA ILE A 47 -4.62 2.42 5.83
C ILE A 47 -4.93 1.74 7.16
N MET A 48 -4.97 2.51 8.25
CA MET A 48 -5.27 1.99 9.58
C MET A 48 -6.75 1.58 9.70
N GLU A 49 -7.08 0.90 10.80
CA GLU A 49 -8.48 0.69 11.20
C GLU A 49 -9.17 2.01 11.52
N LYS A 50 -10.45 2.10 11.13
CA LYS A 50 -11.37 3.20 11.45
C LYS A 50 -10.92 4.55 10.89
N ILE A 51 -11.88 5.46 10.77
CA ILE A 51 -11.62 6.85 10.41
C ILE A 51 -10.82 7.50 11.55
N SER A 52 -9.51 7.61 11.37
CA SER A 52 -8.63 8.44 12.20
C SER A 52 -8.22 9.69 11.42
N PRO A 53 -7.96 10.83 12.10
CA PRO A 53 -7.44 12.03 11.43
C PRO A 53 -6.21 11.74 10.57
N THR A 54 -5.31 10.87 11.04
CA THR A 54 -4.13 10.43 10.30
C THR A 54 -4.49 9.69 9.02
N SER A 55 -5.42 8.72 9.08
CA SER A 55 -5.84 7.96 7.88
C SER A 55 -6.55 8.83 6.85
N ASN A 56 -7.31 9.82 7.31
CA ASN A 56 -7.99 10.78 6.43
C ASN A 56 -7.00 11.64 5.65
N VAL A 57 -6.07 12.31 6.34
CA VAL A 57 -5.04 13.14 5.69
C VAL A 57 -4.21 12.28 4.75
N TYR A 58 -3.90 11.05 5.17
CA TYR A 58 -3.07 10.16 4.38
C TYR A 58 -3.73 9.71 3.08
N GLY A 59 -4.97 9.25 3.13
CA GLY A 59 -5.66 8.89 1.90
C GLY A 59 -5.97 10.11 1.02
N ASP A 60 -6.20 11.30 1.58
CA ASP A 60 -6.40 12.52 0.79
C ASP A 60 -5.13 12.92 0.01
N GLU A 61 -3.96 12.85 0.64
CA GLU A 61 -2.67 13.13 0.00
C GLU A 61 -2.48 12.25 -1.24
N PHE A 62 -2.68 10.94 -1.07
CA PHE A 62 -2.54 9.97 -2.15
C PHE A 62 -3.66 10.08 -3.18
N ASN A 63 -4.87 10.49 -2.79
CA ASN A 63 -5.96 10.74 -3.71
C ASN A 63 -5.60 11.87 -4.69
N GLY A 64 -4.97 12.95 -4.20
CA GLY A 64 -4.53 14.07 -5.02
C GLY A 64 -3.44 13.69 -6.03
N ALA A 65 -2.52 12.80 -5.64
CA ALA A 65 -1.40 12.38 -6.48
C ALA A 65 -1.64 11.11 -7.31
N ARG A 66 -2.80 10.47 -7.18
CA ARG A 66 -3.07 9.13 -7.75
C ARG A 66 -2.75 9.04 -9.26
N GLN A 67 -3.03 10.11 -10.03
CA GLN A 67 -2.82 10.10 -11.49
C GLN A 67 -1.34 10.02 -11.83
N ASP A 68 -0.50 10.71 -11.06
CA ASP A 68 0.94 10.65 -11.24
C ASP A 68 1.49 9.30 -10.78
N LEU A 69 1.06 8.81 -9.62
CA LEU A 69 1.43 7.47 -9.14
C LEU A 69 1.09 6.38 -10.17
N GLN A 70 -0.09 6.47 -10.80
CA GLN A 70 -0.57 5.51 -11.80
C GLN A 70 0.22 5.51 -13.13
N LYS A 71 1.04 6.54 -13.39
CA LYS A 71 1.98 6.52 -14.52
C LYS A 71 3.18 5.60 -14.28
N HIS A 72 3.45 5.27 -13.02
CA HIS A 72 4.64 4.50 -12.61
C HIS A 72 4.30 3.04 -12.23
N ALA A 73 3.10 2.81 -11.70
CA ALA A 73 2.68 1.52 -11.17
C ALA A 73 1.15 1.39 -11.11
N ALA A 74 0.65 0.19 -10.85
CA ALA A 74 -0.72 0.05 -10.35
C ALA A 74 -0.80 0.66 -8.94
N PHE A 75 -1.98 1.11 -8.53
CA PHE A 75 -2.18 1.77 -7.24
C PHE A 75 -3.50 1.35 -6.60
N CYS A 76 -3.44 0.96 -5.34
CA CYS A 76 -4.60 0.71 -4.50
C CYS A 76 -4.30 0.98 -3.02
N ALA A 77 -5.34 1.03 -2.22
CA ALA A 77 -5.25 0.99 -0.77
C ALA A 77 -5.72 -0.36 -0.22
N VAL A 78 -5.20 -0.75 0.95
CA VAL A 78 -5.64 -1.92 1.71
C VAL A 78 -5.76 -1.54 3.19
N GLY A 79 -6.83 -1.99 3.84
CA GLY A 79 -7.05 -1.78 5.27
C GLY A 79 -7.73 -2.96 5.96
N PRO A 80 -7.73 -3.00 7.31
CA PRO A 80 -8.22 -4.14 8.10
C PRO A 80 -9.75 -4.17 8.25
N ASP A 81 -10.43 -3.04 8.07
CA ASP A 81 -11.89 -2.95 8.17
C ASP A 81 -12.59 -3.76 7.08
N ASP A 82 -13.82 -4.22 7.32
CA ASP A 82 -14.61 -4.91 6.28
C ASP A 82 -15.02 -3.99 5.13
N ALA A 83 -15.28 -4.59 3.97
CA ALA A 83 -15.63 -3.88 2.74
C ALA A 83 -16.78 -2.87 2.89
N HIS A 84 -17.78 -3.15 3.75
CA HIS A 84 -18.89 -2.24 3.98
C HIS A 84 -18.43 -0.98 4.71
N THR A 85 -17.70 -1.16 5.81
CA THR A 85 -17.07 -0.06 6.56
C THR A 85 -16.15 0.75 5.65
N GLN A 86 -15.38 0.06 4.80
CA GLN A 86 -14.46 0.73 3.87
C GLN A 86 -15.14 1.60 2.83
N LYS A 87 -16.26 1.12 2.28
CA LYS A 87 -17.04 1.85 1.30
C LYS A 87 -17.58 3.17 1.85
N ILE A 88 -17.97 3.20 3.13
CA ILE A 88 -18.51 4.40 3.77
C ILE A 88 -17.48 5.53 3.72
N TYR A 89 -16.26 5.29 4.21
CA TYR A 89 -15.28 6.38 4.27
C TYR A 89 -14.72 6.76 2.90
N VAL A 90 -14.60 5.82 1.94
CA VAL A 90 -14.23 6.16 0.56
C VAL A 90 -15.23 7.15 -0.03
N ASN A 91 -16.52 6.93 0.21
CA ASN A 91 -17.58 7.83 -0.25
C ASN A 91 -17.55 9.17 0.48
N GLU A 92 -17.38 9.18 1.80
CA GLU A 92 -17.31 10.42 2.60
C GLU A 92 -16.10 11.29 2.26
N ARG A 93 -14.95 10.68 1.96
CA ARG A 93 -13.71 11.38 1.60
C ARG A 93 -13.59 11.68 0.10
N GLY A 94 -14.41 11.05 -0.74
CA GLY A 94 -14.34 11.19 -2.18
C GLY A 94 -13.08 10.58 -2.79
N TRP A 95 -12.48 9.57 -2.16
CA TRP A 95 -11.30 8.90 -2.69
C TRP A 95 -11.62 8.17 -4.01
N GLN A 96 -10.75 8.34 -5.00
CA GLN A 96 -10.93 7.86 -6.37
C GLN A 96 -9.99 6.69 -6.72
N PHE A 97 -9.44 6.01 -5.71
CA PHE A 97 -8.61 4.82 -5.88
C PHE A 97 -9.30 3.57 -5.32
N PRO A 98 -9.01 2.38 -5.85
CA PRO A 98 -9.53 1.14 -5.30
C PRO A 98 -9.03 0.91 -3.88
N LEU A 99 -9.93 0.42 -3.04
CA LEU A 99 -9.64 0.07 -1.66
C LEU A 99 -10.19 -1.31 -1.34
N TYR A 100 -9.32 -2.13 -0.77
CA TYR A 100 -9.60 -3.52 -0.46
C TYR A 100 -9.47 -3.80 1.04
N SER A 101 -10.29 -4.74 1.49
CA SER A 101 -10.23 -5.26 2.85
C SER A 101 -9.32 -6.48 2.91
N SER A 102 -8.36 -6.43 3.83
CA SER A 102 -7.53 -7.57 4.25
C SER A 102 -8.16 -8.38 5.38
N LYS A 103 -9.39 -8.06 5.81
CA LYS A 103 -10.06 -8.72 6.93
C LYS A 103 -10.13 -10.23 6.72
N GLY A 104 -9.66 -10.98 7.72
CA GLY A 104 -9.58 -12.45 7.68
C GLY A 104 -8.34 -12.99 6.94
N THR A 105 -7.36 -12.14 6.63
CA THR A 105 -6.06 -12.55 6.07
C THR A 105 -4.92 -12.11 6.98
N THR A 106 -3.70 -12.60 6.74
CA THR A 106 -2.47 -12.14 7.43
C THR A 106 -1.74 -11.04 6.65
N PHE A 107 -2.34 -10.45 5.62
CA PHE A 107 -1.67 -9.52 4.69
C PHE A 107 -0.97 -8.35 5.40
N GLY A 108 -1.67 -7.66 6.30
CA GLY A 108 -1.11 -6.55 7.07
C GLY A 108 0.05 -7.00 7.96
N ARG A 109 -0.09 -8.15 8.62
CA ARG A 109 0.92 -8.72 9.51
C ARG A 109 2.19 -9.14 8.77
N ASP A 110 2.05 -9.87 7.67
CA ASP A 110 3.18 -10.36 6.87
C ASP A 110 3.99 -9.20 6.26
N LEU A 111 3.33 -8.07 5.98
CA LEU A 111 3.96 -6.86 5.50
C LEU A 111 4.43 -5.92 6.63
N GLY A 112 4.12 -6.22 7.90
CA GLY A 112 4.54 -5.42 9.05
C GLY A 112 3.74 -4.13 9.27
N PHE A 113 2.51 -4.08 8.76
CA PHE A 113 1.54 -2.99 8.96
C PHE A 113 0.41 -3.36 9.92
N GLU A 114 0.48 -4.53 10.55
CA GLU A 114 -0.46 -4.97 11.58
C GLU A 114 0.30 -5.72 12.68
N SER A 115 0.07 -5.36 13.94
CA SER A 115 0.65 -6.07 15.09
C SER A 115 0.00 -7.45 15.27
N GLU A 116 0.60 -8.33 16.08
CA GLU A 116 -0.04 -9.60 16.46
C GLU A 116 -1.37 -9.40 17.19
N LYS A 117 -1.57 -8.22 17.82
CA LYS A 117 -2.81 -7.84 18.51
C LYS A 117 -3.86 -7.24 17.58
N GLY A 118 -3.53 -7.03 16.30
CA GLY A 118 -4.42 -6.43 15.29
C GLY A 118 -4.24 -4.92 15.11
N ASP A 119 -3.25 -4.29 15.76
CA ASP A 119 -3.06 -2.84 15.65
C ASP A 119 -2.49 -2.49 14.27
N ALA A 120 -3.31 -1.90 13.41
CA ALA A 120 -2.90 -1.49 12.06
C ALA A 120 -2.12 -0.17 12.04
N GLN A 121 -1.15 -0.06 11.13
CA GLN A 121 -0.31 1.12 10.93
C GLN A 121 -0.38 1.60 9.49
N ALA A 122 -0.34 2.93 9.31
CA ALA A 122 -0.29 3.53 7.99
C ALA A 122 1.10 3.36 7.34
N GLY A 123 1.12 3.22 6.01
CA GLY A 123 2.35 3.31 5.23
C GLY A 123 2.18 2.80 3.80
N VAL A 124 3.30 2.55 3.10
CA VAL A 124 3.28 2.13 1.69
C VAL A 124 4.18 0.91 1.48
N SER A 125 3.69 -0.04 0.69
CA SER A 125 4.50 -1.07 0.05
C SER A 125 4.60 -0.83 -1.45
N ILE A 126 5.78 -1.09 -2.01
CA ILE A 126 5.96 -1.24 -3.46
C ILE A 126 6.25 -2.71 -3.74
N LEU A 127 5.35 -3.34 -4.49
CA LEU A 127 5.43 -4.75 -4.88
C LEU A 127 5.83 -4.85 -6.35
N THR A 128 6.55 -5.90 -6.72
CA THR A 128 6.72 -6.33 -8.12
C THR A 128 6.15 -7.74 -8.31
N LYS A 129 6.09 -8.22 -9.55
CA LYS A 129 5.83 -9.63 -9.86
C LYS A 129 7.12 -10.34 -10.26
N LYS A 130 7.44 -11.46 -9.62
CA LYS A 130 8.45 -12.43 -10.10
C LYS A 130 7.81 -13.81 -10.21
N HIS A 131 7.97 -14.47 -11.35
CA HIS A 131 7.43 -15.81 -11.63
C HIS A 131 5.92 -15.96 -11.32
N GLY A 132 5.13 -14.92 -11.57
CA GLY A 132 3.68 -14.92 -11.31
C GLY A 132 3.27 -14.61 -9.87
N ASN A 133 4.21 -14.56 -8.92
CA ASN A 133 3.97 -14.21 -7.53
C ASN A 133 4.34 -12.74 -7.26
N ALA A 134 3.62 -12.10 -6.34
CA ALA A 134 4.02 -10.81 -5.81
C ALA A 134 5.30 -10.97 -4.98
N VAL A 135 6.27 -10.09 -5.19
CA VAL A 135 7.48 -9.95 -4.38
C VAL A 135 7.51 -8.54 -3.83
N LEU A 136 7.72 -8.43 -2.52
CA LEU A 136 7.90 -7.15 -1.87
C LEU A 136 9.27 -6.57 -2.26
N ILE A 137 9.30 -5.42 -2.91
CA ILE A 137 10.56 -4.72 -3.27
C ILE A 137 10.81 -3.49 -2.39
N LEU A 138 9.85 -3.09 -1.56
CA LEU A 138 10.07 -2.00 -0.62
C LEU A 138 9.02 -2.03 0.49
N THR A 139 9.44 -2.01 1.77
CA THR A 139 8.52 -1.70 2.88
C THR A 139 9.26 -1.11 4.07
N GLN A 140 9.00 0.17 4.29
CA GLN A 140 8.67 0.86 5.55
C GLN A 140 9.31 2.24 5.54
N PHE A 141 8.47 3.26 5.36
CA PHE A 141 8.58 4.41 6.24
C PHE A 141 7.58 4.14 7.36
N HIS A 142 8.07 3.57 8.46
CA HIS A 142 7.28 3.61 9.68
C HIS A 142 6.92 5.05 9.97
N ALA A 143 5.70 5.26 10.47
CA ALA A 143 5.50 6.25 11.50
C ALA A 143 6.59 6.08 12.58
N LEU A 144 7.71 6.77 12.42
CA LEU A 144 8.31 7.39 13.61
C LEU A 144 7.18 8.19 14.26
N PRO A 145 7.18 8.39 15.59
CA PRO A 145 6.34 9.43 16.17
C PRO A 145 6.49 10.72 15.33
N GLY A 146 5.49 11.03 14.50
CA GLY A 146 5.49 12.16 13.57
C GLY A 146 5.95 11.99 12.10
N ARG A 147 6.18 10.80 11.51
CA ARG A 147 6.49 10.70 10.04
C ARG A 147 5.93 9.46 9.31
N VAL A 148 4.90 9.63 8.50
CA VAL A 148 4.43 8.61 7.53
C VAL A 148 5.02 8.92 6.13
N SER A 149 5.29 7.91 5.28
CA SER A 149 5.79 8.18 3.92
C SER A 149 4.83 9.00 3.09
N SER A 150 5.31 10.12 2.57
CA SER A 150 4.58 10.97 1.63
C SER A 150 4.57 10.39 0.22
N VAL A 151 3.74 10.96 -0.65
CA VAL A 151 3.76 10.71 -2.09
C VAL A 151 5.15 10.97 -2.69
N VAL A 152 5.85 12.00 -2.21
CA VAL A 152 7.19 12.35 -2.71
C VAL A 152 8.18 11.23 -2.44
N ASP A 153 8.12 10.62 -1.26
CA ASP A 153 8.99 9.49 -0.90
C ASP A 153 8.77 8.30 -1.85
N VAL A 154 7.52 8.05 -2.24
CA VAL A 154 7.16 6.99 -3.20
C VAL A 154 7.71 7.29 -4.60
N LEU A 155 7.58 8.52 -5.08
CA LEU A 155 8.10 8.92 -6.39
C LEU A 155 9.64 8.86 -6.43
N GLU A 156 10.31 9.32 -5.37
CA GLU A 156 11.78 9.20 -5.24
C GLU A 156 12.23 7.73 -5.26
N ALA A 157 11.46 6.82 -4.64
CA ALA A 157 11.74 5.38 -4.71
C ALA A 157 11.68 4.84 -6.15
N PHE A 158 10.71 5.26 -6.95
CA PHE A 158 10.65 4.88 -8.37
C PHE A 158 11.83 5.43 -9.19
N ASP A 159 12.31 6.62 -8.88
CA ASP A 159 13.50 7.17 -9.55
C ASP A 159 14.77 6.37 -9.23
N ILE A 160 14.86 5.78 -8.04
CA ILE A 160 15.95 4.86 -7.67
C ILE A 160 15.79 3.53 -8.40
N LEU A 161 14.60 2.91 -8.33
CA LEU A 161 14.31 1.62 -8.98
C LEU A 161 14.59 1.64 -10.49
N ARG A 162 14.36 2.78 -11.16
CA ARG A 162 14.64 2.95 -12.59
C ARG A 162 16.13 3.05 -12.92
N LYS A 163 16.97 3.53 -11.98
CA LYS A 163 18.42 3.68 -12.18
C LYS A 163 19.19 2.39 -11.91
N GLU A 164 18.58 1.43 -11.24
CA GLU A 164 19.17 0.12 -10.90
C GLU A 164 18.84 -0.98 -11.94
N LYS A 165 18.03 -0.65 -12.95
CA LYS A 165 17.80 -1.47 -14.15
C LYS A 165 18.80 -1.12 -15.25
#